data_AF-A0A151A945-F1
#
_entry.id   AF-A0A151A945-F1
#
_cell.length_a   1.000
_cell.length_b   1.000
_cell.length_c   1.000
_cell.angle_alpha   90.00
_cell.angle_beta   90.00
_cell.angle_gamma   90.00
#
_symmetry.space_group_name_H-M   'P 1'
#
loop_
_entity.id
_entity.type
_entity.pdbx_description
1 polymer ?
#
loop_
_entity_poly.entity_id
_entity_poly.type
_entity_poly.pdbx_seq_one_letter_code
_entity_poly.pdbx_strand_id
1 'polypeptide(L)'
;MNFDEFTGQVQHRLELQDTGHAVRAIRATLMVLGERIPEGNAEDFAANLPLEIKWYMTGAVQTHSQRFDWQEFVSRVSEIEGTGVDRVEAAFHA
;
A
#
# COMPACT_ATOMS: atom_id res chain seq x y z
N MET A 1 15.44 8.09 -4.66
CA MET A 1 14.17 7.92 -5.38
C MET A 1 13.16 8.88 -4.78
N ASN A 2 12.54 9.71 -5.59
CA ASN A 2 11.46 10.61 -5.17
C ASN A 2 10.07 9.99 -5.40
N PHE A 3 9.02 10.73 -5.06
CA PHE A 3 7.63 10.29 -5.22
C PHE A 3 7.27 9.95 -6.67
N ASP A 4 7.62 10.83 -7.62
CA ASP A 4 7.29 10.65 -9.04
C ASP A 4 7.99 9.43 -9.64
N GLU A 5 9.26 9.21 -9.31
CA GLU A 5 10.04 8.04 -9.74
C GLU A 5 9.44 6.74 -9.19
N PHE A 6 9.09 6.72 -7.90
CA PHE A 6 8.48 5.54 -7.28
C PHE A 6 7.12 5.22 -7.87
N THR A 7 6.25 6.22 -7.95
CA THR A 7 4.90 6.06 -8.45
C THR A 7 4.90 5.70 -9.93
N GLY A 8 5.81 6.27 -10.72
CA GLY A 8 6.02 5.90 -12.12
C GLY A 8 6.49 4.45 -12.28
N GLN A 9 7.38 3.96 -11.42
CA GLN A 9 7.79 2.54 -11.42
C GLN A 9 6.63 1.60 -11.10
N VAL A 10 5.81 1.94 -10.10
CA VAL A 10 4.63 1.16 -9.73
C VAL A 10 3.59 1.16 -10.85
N GLN A 11 3.28 2.33 -11.40
CA GLN A 11 2.37 2.47 -12.54
C GLN A 11 2.82 1.62 -13.72
N HIS A 12 4.11 1.68 -14.08
CA HIS A 12 4.66 0.91 -15.19
C HIS A 12 4.60 -0.60 -14.92
N ARG A 13 4.95 -1.04 -13.72
CA ARG A 13 4.97 -2.46 -13.34
C ARG A 13 3.58 -3.10 -13.31
N LEU A 14 2.58 -2.33 -12.87
CA LEU A 14 1.19 -2.78 -12.77
C LEU A 14 0.36 -2.43 -14.03
N GLU A 15 1.00 -1.85 -15.05
CA GLU A 15 0.36 -1.41 -16.30
C GLU A 15 -0.90 -0.53 -16.06
N LEU A 16 -0.84 0.32 -15.03
CA LEU A 16 -1.98 1.12 -14.60
C LEU A 16 -2.21 2.33 -15.53
N GLN A 17 -3.50 2.60 -15.77
CA GLN A 17 -3.97 3.63 -16.70
C GLN A 17 -3.48 5.05 -16.37
N ASP A 18 -3.31 5.37 -15.08
CA ASP A 18 -2.82 6.67 -14.64
C ASP A 18 -2.12 6.59 -13.28
N THR A 19 -1.38 7.65 -12.96
CA THR A 19 -0.66 7.82 -11.70
C THR A 19 -1.59 7.79 -10.48
N GLY A 20 -2.84 8.23 -10.60
CA GLY A 20 -3.83 8.17 -9.52
C GLY A 20 -4.20 6.74 -9.14
N HIS A 21 -4.29 5.82 -10.10
CA HIS A 21 -4.45 4.38 -9.82
C HIS A 21 -3.23 3.82 -9.09
N ALA A 22 -2.02 4.19 -9.53
CA ALA A 22 -0.79 3.75 -8.86
C ALA A 22 -0.72 4.25 -7.40
N VAL A 23 -1.07 5.51 -7.15
CA VAL A 23 -1.12 6.06 -5.78
C VAL A 23 -2.16 5.34 -4.92
N ARG A 24 -3.32 4.98 -5.48
CA ARG A 24 -4.35 4.21 -4.75
C ARG A 24 -3.82 2.82 -4.36
N ALA A 25 -3.21 2.10 -5.28
CA ALA A 25 -2.61 0.79 -5.03
C ALA A 25 -1.52 0.84 -3.96
N ILE A 26 -0.61 1.81 -4.06
CA ILE A 26 0.45 2.05 -3.09
C ILE A 26 -0.16 2.32 -1.70
N ARG A 27 -1.10 3.28 -1.61
CA ARG A 27 -1.74 3.65 -0.35
C ARG A 27 -2.44 2.45 0.29
N ALA A 28 -3.27 1.73 -0.45
CA ALA A 28 -4.02 0.61 0.08
C ALA A 28 -3.10 -0.49 0.59
N THR A 29 -2.12 -0.90 -0.21
CA THR A 29 -1.17 -1.96 0.15
C THR A 29 -0.34 -1.59 1.37
N LEU A 30 0.22 -0.37 1.41
CA LEU A 30 1.09 0.06 2.49
C LEU A 30 0.35 0.31 3.80
N MET A 31 -0.89 0.81 3.75
CA MET A 31 -1.73 0.96 4.96
C MET A 31 -2.03 -0.40 5.58
N VAL A 32 -2.48 -1.38 4.79
CA VAL A 32 -2.80 -2.72 5.30
C VAL A 32 -1.55 -3.44 5.76
N LEU A 33 -0.42 -3.27 5.07
CA LEU A 33 0.86 -3.82 5.53
C LEU A 33 1.29 -3.22 6.86
N GLY A 34 1.19 -1.89 7.01
CA GLY A 34 1.51 -1.18 8.25
C GLY A 34 0.63 -1.65 9.42
N GLU A 35 -0.66 -1.89 9.20
CA GLU A 35 -1.54 -2.47 10.22
C GLU A 35 -1.08 -3.85 10.71
N ARG A 36 -0.51 -4.67 9.81
CA ARG A 36 -0.14 -6.06 10.10
C ARG A 36 1.16 -6.20 10.89
N ILE A 37 2.13 -5.34 10.61
CA ILE A 37 3.49 -5.46 11.17
C ILE A 37 3.65 -4.59 12.44
N PRO A 38 4.67 -4.87 13.29
CA PRO A 38 5.00 -4.00 14.41
C PRO A 38 5.34 -2.59 13.96
N GLU A 39 5.02 -1.59 14.79
CA GLU A 39 5.26 -0.17 14.51
C GLU A 39 6.73 0.09 14.14
N GLY A 40 7.68 -0.38 14.95
CA GLY A 40 9.12 -0.22 14.65
C GLY A 40 9.53 -0.84 13.31
N ASN A 41 8.97 -2.01 12.95
CA ASN A 41 9.22 -2.63 11.64
C ASN A 41 8.60 -1.80 10.50
N ALA A 42 7.46 -1.16 10.72
CA ALA A 42 6.85 -0.26 9.75
C ALA A 42 7.70 1.00 9.56
N GLU A 43 8.24 1.57 10.65
CA GLU A 43 9.16 2.71 10.60
C GLU A 43 10.46 2.37 9.86
N ASP A 44 11.06 1.21 10.15
CA ASP A 44 12.28 0.74 9.50
C ASP A 44 12.07 0.54 7.99
N PHE A 45 10.93 -0.03 7.59
CA PHE A 45 10.59 -0.17 6.17
C PHE A 45 10.36 1.20 5.53
N ALA A 46 9.58 2.07 6.19
CA ALA A 46 9.22 3.40 5.73
C ALA A 46 10.44 4.33 5.58
N ALA A 47 11.54 4.08 6.29
CA ALA A 47 12.79 4.83 6.18
C ALA A 47 13.41 4.80 4.77
N ASN A 48 13.06 3.79 3.95
CA ASN A 48 13.53 3.64 2.57
C ASN A 48 12.56 4.20 1.52
N LEU A 49 11.43 4.78 1.94
CA LEU A 49 10.39 5.28 1.05
C LEU A 49 10.43 6.80 0.88
N PRO A 50 9.95 7.34 -0.25
CA PRO A 50 9.71 8.78 -0.40
C PRO A 50 8.80 9.32 0.72
N LEU A 51 8.98 10.59 1.07
CA LEU A 51 8.32 11.22 2.22
C LEU A 51 6.78 11.09 2.19
N GLU A 52 6.20 11.26 1.01
CA GLU A 52 4.76 11.18 0.77
C GLU A 52 4.23 9.74 0.90
N ILE A 53 5.06 8.75 0.56
CA ILE A 53 4.70 7.33 0.57
C ILE A 53 4.84 6.74 1.97
N LYS A 54 5.89 7.12 2.69
CA LYS A 54 6.20 6.59 4.03
C LYS A 54 5.05 6.83 5.03
N TRP A 55 4.28 7.90 4.82
CA TRP A 55 3.12 8.25 5.65
C TRP A 55 2.06 7.14 5.65
N TYR A 56 1.88 6.41 4.54
CA TYR A 56 0.89 5.34 4.43
C TYR A 56 1.19 4.13 5.30
N MET A 57 2.46 3.90 5.67
CA MET A 57 2.84 2.80 6.57
C MET A 57 2.82 3.19 8.04
N THR A 58 2.84 4.48 8.35
CA THR A 58 3.04 5.01 9.70
C THR A 58 1.88 5.91 10.08
N GLY A 59 1.96 7.22 9.81
CA GLY A 59 0.95 8.18 10.26
C GLY A 59 -0.48 7.96 9.77
N ALA A 60 -0.69 7.19 8.69
CA ALA A 60 -2.01 6.78 8.23
C ALA A 60 -2.57 5.52 8.96
N VAL A 61 -1.73 4.80 9.70
CA VAL A 61 -2.07 3.56 10.41
C VAL A 61 -2.39 3.88 11.87
N GLN A 62 -3.59 3.50 12.31
CA GLN A 62 -4.02 3.76 13.69
C GLN A 62 -3.54 2.69 14.67
N THR A 63 -3.47 1.43 14.22
CA THR A 63 -3.14 0.27 15.05
C THR A 63 -2.21 -0.66 14.28
N HIS A 64 -1.01 -0.86 14.83
CA HIS A 64 -0.01 -1.81 14.34
C HIS A 64 -0.18 -3.21 14.97
N SER A 65 0.54 -4.20 14.43
CA SER A 65 0.55 -5.59 14.92
C SER A 65 -0.81 -6.31 14.92
N GLN A 66 -1.73 -5.89 14.05
CA GLN A 66 -3.00 -6.59 13.86
C GLN A 66 -2.75 -7.99 13.28
N ARG A 67 -3.49 -8.98 13.79
CA ARG A 67 -3.38 -10.36 13.32
C ARG A 67 -4.46 -10.66 12.31
N PHE A 68 -4.05 -10.83 11.07
CA PHE A 68 -4.89 -11.30 9.99
C PHE A 68 -4.09 -12.07 8.94
N ASP A 69 -4.78 -12.89 8.16
CA ASP A 69 -4.19 -13.74 7.13
C ASP A 69 -4.13 -13.05 5.76
N TRP A 70 -3.71 -13.79 4.73
CA TRP A 70 -3.62 -13.27 3.37
C TRP A 70 -4.97 -12.91 2.76
N GLN A 71 -6.04 -13.66 3.06
CA GLN A 71 -7.36 -13.38 2.46
C GLN A 71 -7.94 -12.09 3.02
N GLU A 72 -7.79 -11.88 4.33
CA GLU A 72 -8.18 -10.64 4.99
C GLU A 72 -7.31 -9.47 4.53
N PHE A 73 -6.00 -9.68 4.33
CA PHE A 73 -5.11 -8.66 3.75
C PHE A 73 -5.64 -8.17 2.40
N VAL A 74 -5.90 -9.09 1.47
CA VAL A 74 -6.40 -8.75 0.13
C VAL A 74 -7.79 -8.11 0.17
N SER A 75 -8.66 -8.57 1.09
CA SER A 75 -9.98 -7.96 1.29
C SER A 75 -9.85 -6.49 1.66
N ARG A 76 -9.02 -6.18 2.66
CA ARG A 76 -8.78 -4.79 3.09
C ARG A 76 -8.17 -3.92 2.01
N VAL A 77 -7.21 -4.47 1.25
CA VAL A 77 -6.61 -3.72 0.12
C VAL A 77 -7.68 -3.38 -0.92
N SER A 78 -8.48 -4.35 -1.35
CA SER A 78 -9.59 -4.13 -2.30
C SER A 78 -10.60 -3.11 -1.77
N GLU A 79 -10.95 -3.17 -0.47
CA GLU A 79 -11.86 -2.21 0.17
C GLU A 79 -11.29 -0.78 0.18
N ILE A 80 -9.98 -0.61 0.39
CA ILE A 80 -9.33 0.70 0.44
C ILE A 80 -9.07 1.27 -0.97
N GLU A 81 -8.71 0.43 -1.95
CA GLU A 81 -8.55 0.86 -3.35
C GLU A 81 -9.87 1.32 -3.96
N GLY A 82 -10.98 0.69 -3.57
CA GLY A 82 -12.33 1.15 -3.84
C GLY A 82 -12.96 0.57 -5.12
N THR A 83 -13.99 1.25 -5.62
CA THR A 83 -14.86 0.73 -6.69
C THR A 83 -14.10 0.52 -8.00
N GLY A 84 -14.08 -0.73 -8.47
CA GLY A 84 -13.45 -1.13 -9.73
C GLY A 84 -12.32 -2.15 -9.57
N VAL A 85 -11.77 -2.28 -8.35
CA VAL A 85 -10.69 -3.23 -8.04
C VAL A 85 -11.27 -4.44 -7.30
N ASP A 86 -11.27 -5.60 -7.95
CA ASP A 86 -11.69 -6.84 -7.30
C ASP A 86 -10.55 -7.46 -6.47
N ARG A 87 -10.84 -8.56 -5.77
CA ARG A 87 -9.82 -9.23 -4.94
C ARG A 87 -8.67 -9.84 -5.75
N VAL A 88 -8.87 -10.18 -7.01
CA VAL A 88 -7.81 -10.72 -7.87
C VAL A 88 -6.86 -9.60 -8.27
N GLU A 89 -7.40 -8.46 -8.65
CA GLU A 89 -6.64 -7.26 -8.97
C GLU A 89 -5.90 -6.72 -7.74
N ALA A 90 -6.58 -6.61 -6.59
CA ALA A 90 -5.95 -6.22 -5.33
C ALA A 90 -4.84 -7.19 -4.89
N ALA A 91 -4.99 -8.49 -5.14
CA ALA A 91 -3.94 -9.48 -4.89
C ALA A 91 -2.76 -9.36 -5.86
N PHE A 92 -2.97 -8.83 -7.08
CA PHE A 92 -1.89 -8.58 -8.02
C PHE A 92 -1.09 -7.30 -7.65
N HIS A 93 -1.76 -6.32 -7.03
CA HIS A 93 -1.12 -5.09 -6.56
C HIS A 93 -0.22 -5.30 -5.32
N ALA A 94 -0.49 -6.34 -4.52
CA ALA A 94 0.13 -6.62 -3.22
C ALA A 94 1.24 -7.68 -3.24
#